data_AF-A0AAQ2JJ35-F1
#
_entry.id   AF-A0AAQ2JJ35-F1
#
_cell.length_a   1.000
_cell.length_b   1.000
_cell.length_c   1.000
_cell.angle_alpha   90.00
_cell.angle_beta   90.00
_cell.angle_gamma   90.00
#
_symmetry.space_group_name_H-M   'P 1'
#
loop_
_entity.id
_entity.type
_entity.pdbx_description
1 polymer ?
#
loop_
_entity_poly.entity_id
_entity_poly.type
_entity_poly.pdbx_seq_one_letter_code
_entity_poly.pdbx_strand_id
1 'polypeptide(L)'
;MKKTRGKLLLMAMAMQLSAWGSAYAAGPAYMHTGGRTTQPVGHYEFCQRMPGECSERTPKGAPVELTRKLWATILSINNSVNTRVKPRTDMENNGVEEYWAYPDNGYGDCEDYALEKRRELMDAGVPAGNLLMTVARQPNGDGHAVLTVRTSLGEFILDNLETKVLSWTDTDYTYLKRQSDTNSGVWVTINDGRADAVASVR
;
A
#
# COMPACT_ATOMS: atom_id res chain seq x y z
N MET A 1 -78.42 12.68 -32.42
CA MET A 1 -76.95 12.86 -32.34
C MET A 1 -76.50 12.70 -30.89
N LYS A 2 -75.68 11.67 -30.60
CA LYS A 2 -74.62 11.57 -29.58
C LYS A 2 -74.32 10.08 -29.34
N LYS A 3 -73.35 9.55 -30.08
CA LYS A 3 -72.74 8.23 -29.86
C LYS A 3 -71.65 8.39 -28.80
N THR A 4 -71.81 7.77 -27.64
CA THR A 4 -70.73 7.63 -26.64
C THR A 4 -69.93 6.37 -26.95
N ARG A 5 -68.69 6.56 -27.43
CA ARG A 5 -67.68 5.51 -27.59
C ARG A 5 -67.12 5.14 -26.22
N GLY A 6 -67.38 3.92 -25.76
CA GLY A 6 -66.66 3.32 -24.63
C GLY A 6 -65.21 3.07 -25.02
N LYS A 7 -64.27 3.68 -24.30
CA LYS A 7 -62.84 3.40 -24.43
C LYS A 7 -62.53 2.15 -23.60
N LEU A 8 -62.17 1.05 -24.27
CA LEU A 8 -61.54 -0.09 -23.62
C LEU A 8 -60.08 0.29 -23.33
N LEU A 9 -59.75 0.53 -22.06
CA LEU A 9 -58.37 0.69 -21.59
C LEU A 9 -57.80 -0.71 -21.36
N LEU A 10 -56.91 -1.16 -22.24
CA LEU A 10 -56.06 -2.33 -22.03
C LEU A 10 -54.95 -1.93 -21.05
N MET A 11 -55.00 -2.51 -19.85
CA MET A 11 -53.99 -2.41 -18.81
C MET A 11 -52.75 -3.21 -19.24
N ALA A 12 -51.67 -2.54 -19.64
CA ALA A 12 -50.37 -3.18 -19.82
C ALA A 12 -49.68 -3.25 -18.45
N MET A 13 -49.66 -4.45 -17.86
CA MET A 13 -49.02 -4.76 -16.59
C MET A 13 -47.49 -4.75 -16.79
N ALA A 14 -46.83 -3.71 -16.30
CA ALA A 14 -45.37 -3.58 -16.37
C ALA A 14 -44.73 -4.60 -15.40
N MET A 15 -44.09 -5.63 -15.95
CA MET A 15 -43.16 -6.49 -15.22
C MET A 15 -41.91 -5.66 -14.86
N GLN A 16 -41.89 -5.12 -13.65
CA GLN A 16 -40.67 -4.56 -13.05
C GLN A 16 -39.83 -5.73 -12.52
N LEU A 17 -38.83 -6.14 -13.30
CA LEU A 17 -37.73 -6.97 -12.82
C LEU A 17 -36.83 -6.09 -11.94
N SER A 18 -37.07 -6.12 -10.63
CA SER A 18 -36.13 -5.60 -9.64
C SER A 18 -34.88 -6.48 -9.63
N ALA A 19 -33.86 -6.08 -10.41
CA ALA A 19 -32.53 -6.64 -10.30
C ALA A 19 -31.94 -6.22 -8.94
N TRP A 20 -32.04 -7.09 -7.94
CA TRP A 20 -31.26 -6.96 -6.71
C TRP A 20 -29.83 -7.36 -7.04
N GLY A 21 -29.03 -6.39 -7.48
CA GLY A 21 -27.60 -6.55 -7.57
C GLY A 21 -27.03 -6.60 -6.16
N SER A 22 -26.71 -7.79 -5.67
CA SER A 22 -25.87 -7.93 -4.48
C SER A 22 -24.48 -7.42 -4.83
N ALA A 23 -24.15 -6.19 -4.42
CA ALA A 23 -22.77 -5.73 -4.39
C ALA A 23 -22.03 -6.61 -3.37
N TYR A 24 -21.31 -7.63 -3.84
CA TYR A 24 -20.36 -8.34 -3.01
C TYR A 24 -19.27 -7.33 -2.64
N ALA A 25 -19.23 -6.91 -1.37
CA ALA A 25 -18.07 -6.20 -0.86
C ALA A 25 -16.87 -7.15 -1.01
N ALA A 26 -15.88 -6.74 -1.81
CA ALA A 26 -14.63 -7.48 -1.91
C ALA A 26 -14.03 -7.60 -0.50
N GLY A 27 -13.63 -8.81 -0.11
CA GLY A 27 -12.98 -9.04 1.19
C GLY A 27 -11.64 -8.32 1.30
N PRO A 28 -11.01 -8.35 2.49
CA PRO A 28 -9.68 -7.79 2.72
C PRO A 28 -8.66 -8.25 1.67
N ALA A 29 -8.03 -7.30 0.97
CA ALA A 29 -7.04 -7.60 -0.05
C ALA A 29 -5.62 -7.64 0.53
N TYR A 30 -4.88 -8.71 0.27
CA TYR A 30 -3.48 -8.87 0.67
C TYR A 30 -2.61 -9.20 -0.55
N MET A 31 -1.40 -8.64 -0.61
CA MET A 31 -0.44 -8.94 -1.67
C MET A 31 -0.09 -10.44 -1.65
N HIS A 32 -0.16 -11.07 -2.82
CA HIS A 32 0.33 -12.43 -3.00
C HIS A 32 1.86 -12.42 -3.05
N THR A 33 2.51 -13.04 -2.06
CA THR A 33 3.97 -13.11 -2.00
C THR A 33 4.49 -14.45 -2.52
N GLY A 34 5.65 -14.43 -3.18
CA GLY A 34 6.39 -15.62 -3.57
C GLY A 34 7.54 -15.96 -2.63
N GLY A 35 8.62 -16.50 -3.19
CA GLY A 35 9.81 -16.89 -2.44
C GLY A 35 10.72 -15.73 -2.05
N ARG A 36 11.81 -16.05 -1.36
CA ARG A 36 12.87 -15.09 -1.01
C ARG A 36 13.48 -14.48 -2.29
N THR A 37 13.78 -13.19 -2.24
CA THR A 37 14.38 -12.42 -3.35
C THR A 37 15.54 -11.57 -2.87
N THR A 38 16.16 -10.84 -3.81
CA THR A 38 17.25 -9.92 -3.53
C THR A 38 16.78 -8.70 -2.74
N GLN A 39 17.55 -8.36 -1.71
CA GLN A 39 17.40 -7.12 -0.95
C GLN A 39 17.83 -5.92 -1.81
N PRO A 40 17.15 -4.75 -1.72
CA PRO A 40 17.65 -3.51 -2.32
C PRO A 40 19.04 -3.15 -1.79
N VAL A 41 19.92 -2.61 -2.64
CA VAL A 41 21.29 -2.29 -2.24
C VAL A 41 21.33 -1.25 -1.13
N GLY A 42 20.53 -0.17 -1.25
CA GLY A 42 20.42 0.86 -0.22
C GLY A 42 19.99 0.30 1.14
N HIS A 43 18.98 -0.59 1.15
CA HIS A 43 18.58 -1.28 2.38
C HIS A 43 19.68 -2.20 2.93
N TYR A 44 20.45 -2.92 2.09
CA TYR A 44 21.55 -3.75 2.57
C TYR A 44 22.61 -2.91 3.28
N GLU A 45 23.02 -1.79 2.69
CA GLU A 45 24.00 -0.87 3.28
C GLU A 45 23.45 -0.20 4.54
N PHE A 46 22.16 0.15 4.55
CA PHE A 46 21.48 0.63 5.74
C PHE A 46 21.51 -0.39 6.87
N CYS A 47 21.29 -1.69 6.60
CA CYS A 47 21.43 -2.74 7.62
C CYS A 47 22.84 -2.82 8.21
N GLN A 48 23.87 -2.53 7.41
CA GLN A 48 25.25 -2.52 7.91
C GLN A 48 25.48 -1.37 8.89
N ARG A 49 24.86 -0.21 8.63
CA ARG A 49 24.92 0.98 9.51
C ARG A 49 23.99 0.87 10.72
N MET A 50 22.82 0.27 10.53
CA MET A 50 21.70 0.17 11.47
C MET A 50 21.20 -1.29 11.57
N PRO A 51 21.95 -2.20 12.22
CA PRO A 51 21.58 -3.62 12.26
C PRO A 51 20.21 -3.91 12.88
N GLY A 52 19.77 -3.05 13.82
CA GLY A 52 18.46 -3.12 14.47
C GLY A 52 17.32 -3.22 13.46
N GLU A 53 17.34 -2.36 12.44
CA GLU A 53 16.30 -2.23 11.41
C GLU A 53 16.06 -3.50 10.61
N CYS A 54 17.07 -4.38 10.55
CA CYS A 54 17.05 -5.62 9.77
C CYS A 54 17.01 -6.88 10.65
N SER A 55 17.02 -6.68 11.96
CA SER A 55 17.00 -7.75 12.97
C SER A 55 15.62 -7.96 13.61
N GLU A 56 14.66 -7.08 13.32
CA GLU A 56 13.29 -7.22 13.81
C GLU A 56 12.68 -8.57 13.44
N ARG A 57 12.06 -9.22 14.43
CA ARG A 57 11.38 -10.51 14.28
C ARG A 57 9.96 -10.38 14.80
N THR A 58 9.00 -10.73 13.95
CA THR A 58 7.59 -10.82 14.33
C THR A 58 7.15 -12.28 14.22
N PRO A 59 6.57 -12.87 15.27
CA PRO A 59 6.03 -14.22 15.19
C PRO A 59 4.99 -14.32 14.07
N LYS A 60 4.98 -15.46 13.36
CA LYS A 60 3.96 -15.71 12.33
C LYS A 60 2.58 -15.71 12.98
N GLY A 61 1.67 -14.90 12.44
CA GLY A 61 0.33 -14.71 12.99
C GLY A 61 -0.60 -13.97 12.05
N ALA A 62 -1.80 -13.68 12.53
CA ALA A 62 -2.72 -12.81 11.82
C ALA A 62 -2.17 -11.37 11.75
N PRO A 63 -2.52 -10.58 10.72
CA PRO A 63 -2.20 -9.16 10.68
C PRO A 63 -2.76 -8.39 11.88
N VAL A 64 -2.21 -7.20 12.16
CA VAL A 64 -2.70 -6.35 13.27
C VAL A 64 -4.16 -5.97 13.06
N GLU A 65 -4.96 -5.94 14.13
CA GLU A 65 -6.37 -5.56 14.03
C GLU A 65 -6.52 -4.06 13.67
N LEU A 66 -7.21 -3.75 12.57
CA LEU A 66 -7.48 -2.37 12.18
C LEU A 66 -8.63 -1.76 12.99
N THR A 67 -8.31 -1.26 14.17
CA THR A 67 -9.24 -0.46 14.98
C THR A 67 -9.35 0.98 14.46
N ARG A 68 -10.41 1.70 14.85
CA ARG A 68 -10.54 3.14 14.55
C ARG A 68 -9.36 3.95 15.08
N LYS A 69 -8.82 3.58 16.25
CA LYS A 69 -7.66 4.23 16.86
C LYS A 69 -6.41 4.00 16.01
N LEU A 70 -6.16 2.76 15.60
CA LEU A 70 -5.00 2.44 14.74
C LEU A 70 -5.12 3.14 13.39
N TRP A 71 -6.31 3.15 12.78
CA TRP A 71 -6.54 3.86 11.53
C TRP A 71 -6.24 5.37 11.65
N ALA A 72 -6.75 6.04 12.69
CA ALA A 72 -6.44 7.44 12.94
C ALA A 72 -4.93 7.69 13.14
N THR A 73 -4.24 6.75 13.80
CA THR A 73 -2.78 6.80 14.03
C THR A 73 -2.02 6.71 12.70
N ILE A 74 -2.39 5.75 11.84
CA ILE A 74 -1.84 5.59 10.48
C ILE A 74 -1.99 6.86 9.66
N LEU A 75 -3.20 7.45 9.63
CA LEU A 75 -3.46 8.68 8.88
C LEU A 75 -2.66 9.86 9.43
N SER A 76 -2.60 10.01 10.75
CA SER A 76 -1.87 11.09 11.41
C SER A 76 -0.37 11.03 11.11
N ILE A 77 0.23 9.84 11.21
CA ILE A 77 1.66 9.63 10.93
C ILE A 77 1.95 9.87 9.45
N ASN A 78 1.16 9.28 8.54
CA ASN A 78 1.36 9.49 7.10
C ASN A 78 1.35 10.98 6.74
N ASN A 79 0.35 11.72 7.24
CA ASN A 79 0.25 13.15 6.99
C ASN A 79 1.38 13.96 7.65
N SER A 80 1.73 13.64 8.89
CA SER A 80 2.79 14.35 9.62
C SER A 80 4.15 14.20 8.94
N VAL A 81 4.53 12.97 8.57
CA VAL A 81 5.79 12.69 7.87
C VAL A 81 5.80 13.41 6.52
N ASN A 82 4.72 13.28 5.74
CA ASN A 82 4.59 13.93 4.44
C ASN A 82 4.69 15.46 4.50
N THR A 83 4.33 16.06 5.63
CA THR A 83 4.36 17.51 5.83
C THR A 83 5.73 18.01 6.29
N ARG A 84 6.39 17.29 7.20
CA ARG A 84 7.60 17.79 7.88
C ARG A 84 8.89 17.43 7.14
N VAL A 85 8.91 16.31 6.44
CA VAL A 85 10.06 15.93 5.60
C VAL A 85 9.91 16.66 4.28
N LYS A 86 11.00 17.25 3.80
CA LYS A 86 11.06 17.97 2.54
C LYS A 86 11.69 17.07 1.47
N PRO A 87 11.10 16.97 0.27
CA PRO A 87 11.61 16.08 -0.76
C PRO A 87 12.99 16.56 -1.22
N ARG A 88 13.95 15.64 -1.26
CA ARG A 88 15.29 15.84 -1.81
C ARG A 88 15.87 14.47 -2.17
N THR A 89 16.46 14.34 -3.36
CA THR A 89 17.08 13.08 -3.78
C THR A 89 18.33 12.78 -2.97
N ASP A 90 18.71 11.51 -2.88
CA ASP A 90 19.98 11.13 -2.27
C ASP A 90 21.21 11.75 -2.91
N MET A 91 21.19 12.00 -4.22
CA MET A 91 22.28 12.69 -4.88
C MET A 91 22.43 14.13 -4.37
N GLU A 92 21.32 14.83 -4.13
CA GLU A 92 21.33 16.19 -3.59
C GLU A 92 21.64 16.24 -2.08
N ASN A 93 21.21 15.21 -1.33
CA ASN A 93 21.32 15.17 0.13
C ASN A 93 22.67 14.59 0.60
N ASN A 94 23.11 13.51 -0.04
CA ASN A 94 24.21 12.64 0.38
C ASN A 94 25.32 12.52 -0.68
N GLY A 95 25.09 12.95 -1.93
CA GLY A 95 26.08 12.90 -3.01
C GLY A 95 26.30 11.51 -3.62
N VAL A 96 25.35 10.59 -3.40
CA VAL A 96 25.37 9.21 -3.91
C VAL A 96 24.01 8.87 -4.53
N GLU A 97 23.95 7.80 -5.33
CA GLU A 97 22.71 7.43 -6.03
C GLU A 97 21.61 6.92 -5.09
N GLU A 98 21.99 6.23 -4.01
CA GLU A 98 21.07 5.65 -3.04
C GLU A 98 21.70 5.67 -1.64
N TYR A 99 20.96 6.13 -0.63
CA TYR A 99 21.38 6.25 0.76
C TYR A 99 20.19 6.25 1.72
N TRP A 100 19.69 5.05 2.02
CA TRP A 100 18.62 4.87 2.99
C TRP A 100 19.02 5.39 4.38
N ALA A 101 18.22 6.31 4.93
CA ALA A 101 18.43 6.89 6.25
C ALA A 101 17.11 7.33 6.91
N TYR A 102 17.19 7.72 8.17
CA TYR A 102 16.09 8.51 8.75
C TYR A 102 16.24 9.98 8.33
N PRO A 103 15.14 10.66 7.97
CA PRO A 103 15.17 12.06 7.54
C PRO A 103 15.28 13.02 8.75
N ASP A 104 16.20 12.74 9.68
CA ASP A 104 16.40 13.53 10.91
C ASP A 104 16.92 14.96 10.59
N ASN A 105 17.51 15.16 9.40
CA ASN A 105 17.88 16.48 8.89
C ASN A 105 16.69 17.25 8.23
N GLY A 106 15.51 16.64 8.20
CA GLY A 106 14.29 17.19 7.59
C GLY A 106 14.16 16.99 6.09
N TYR A 107 15.05 16.22 5.46
CA TYR A 107 15.05 15.93 4.03
C TYR A 107 15.11 14.43 3.77
N GLY A 108 14.55 14.00 2.64
CA GLY A 108 14.67 12.63 2.15
C GLY A 108 13.88 12.42 0.87
N ASP A 109 13.94 11.21 0.33
CA ASP A 109 13.13 10.73 -0.80
C ASP A 109 12.28 9.51 -0.38
N CYS A 110 11.87 8.66 -1.34
CA CYS A 110 10.74 7.75 -1.12
C CYS A 110 10.96 6.76 0.03
N GLU A 111 12.14 6.17 0.14
CA GLU A 111 12.49 5.21 1.18
C GLU A 111 12.60 5.87 2.55
N ASP A 112 13.12 7.10 2.63
CA ASP A 112 13.35 7.80 3.90
C ASP A 112 12.01 8.16 4.53
N TYR A 113 11.03 8.59 3.72
CA TYR A 113 9.67 8.82 4.18
C TYR A 113 9.02 7.51 4.66
N ALA A 114 9.23 6.41 3.93
CA ALA A 114 8.66 5.12 4.29
C ALA A 114 9.29 4.55 5.58
N LEU A 115 10.62 4.70 5.74
CA LEU A 115 11.36 4.34 6.96
C LEU A 115 10.88 5.15 8.16
N GLU A 116 10.67 6.45 7.98
CA GLU A 116 10.20 7.32 9.05
C GLU A 116 8.78 6.97 9.52
N LYS A 117 7.86 6.73 8.58
CA LYS A 117 6.50 6.27 8.90
C LYS A 117 6.55 4.92 9.62
N ARG A 118 7.46 4.04 9.22
CA ARG A 118 7.65 2.73 9.87
C ARG A 118 8.15 2.90 11.30
N ARG A 119 9.16 3.75 11.53
CA ARG A 119 9.68 4.09 12.87
C ARG A 119 8.56 4.57 13.79
N GLU A 120 7.80 5.58 13.37
CA GLU A 120 6.73 6.14 14.20
C GLU A 120 5.58 5.16 14.47
N LEU A 121 5.25 4.29 13.50
CA LEU A 121 4.22 3.27 13.70
C LEU A 121 4.70 2.14 14.63
N MET A 122 5.99 1.78 14.59
CA MET A 122 6.59 0.85 15.55
C MET A 122 6.57 1.44 16.96
N ASP A 123 6.91 2.72 17.11
CA ASP A 123 6.84 3.44 18.38
C ASP A 123 5.40 3.52 18.91
N ALA A 124 4.40 3.57 18.01
CA ALA A 124 2.99 3.47 18.36
C ALA A 124 2.52 2.04 18.71
N GLY A 125 3.41 1.06 18.68
CA GLY A 125 3.16 -0.33 19.09
C GLY A 125 2.71 -1.26 17.96
N VAL A 126 2.80 -0.85 16.70
CA VAL A 126 2.50 -1.75 15.57
C VAL A 126 3.70 -2.68 15.34
N PRO A 127 3.52 -4.01 15.30
CA PRO A 127 4.63 -4.93 15.10
C PRO A 127 5.32 -4.73 13.74
N ALA A 128 6.65 -4.81 13.70
CA ALA A 128 7.44 -4.63 12.48
C ALA A 128 7.01 -5.53 11.32
N GLY A 129 6.55 -6.76 11.58
CA GLY A 129 6.02 -7.68 10.57
C GLY A 129 4.70 -7.25 9.92
N ASN A 130 4.09 -6.16 10.41
CA ASN A 130 2.94 -5.50 9.79
C ASN A 130 3.33 -4.18 9.12
N LEU A 131 4.61 -3.79 9.13
CA LEU A 131 5.13 -2.53 8.60
C LEU A 131 6.30 -2.83 7.66
N LEU A 132 5.96 -3.12 6.41
CA LEU A 132 6.89 -3.71 5.45
C LEU A 132 7.36 -2.66 4.46
N MET A 133 8.67 -2.46 4.40
CA MET A 133 9.27 -1.72 3.28
C MET A 133 8.99 -2.48 1.99
N THR A 134 8.45 -1.78 0.99
CA THR A 134 7.99 -2.36 -0.26
C THR A 134 8.55 -1.58 -1.43
N VAL A 135 9.14 -2.30 -2.39
CA VAL A 135 9.63 -1.72 -3.65
C VAL A 135 8.60 -1.94 -4.74
N ALA A 136 8.31 -0.85 -5.44
CA ALA A 136 7.36 -0.78 -6.53
C ALA A 136 7.98 -0.10 -7.75
N ARG A 137 7.23 -0.12 -8.85
CA ARG A 137 7.47 0.66 -10.06
C ARG A 137 6.29 1.56 -10.33
N GLN A 138 6.57 2.83 -10.58
CA GLN A 138 5.58 3.84 -10.96
C GLN A 138 5.09 3.64 -12.39
N PRO A 139 3.93 4.22 -12.79
CA PRO A 139 3.42 4.11 -14.16
C PRO A 139 4.38 4.62 -15.24
N ASN A 140 5.24 5.58 -14.91
CA ASN A 140 6.27 6.12 -15.80
C ASN A 140 7.51 5.21 -15.93
N GLY A 141 7.61 4.14 -15.14
CA GLY A 141 8.72 3.19 -15.14
C GLY A 141 9.74 3.37 -14.03
N ASP A 142 9.67 4.47 -13.27
CA ASP A 142 10.64 4.77 -12.21
C ASP A 142 10.51 3.82 -11.02
N GLY A 143 11.62 3.57 -10.33
CA GLY A 143 11.63 2.90 -9.04
C GLY A 143 10.89 3.73 -7.99
N HIS A 144 10.31 3.06 -6.99
CA HIS A 144 9.67 3.72 -5.85
C HIS A 144 9.69 2.81 -4.62
N ALA A 145 9.78 3.43 -3.45
CA ALA A 145 9.69 2.77 -2.16
C ALA A 145 8.50 3.32 -1.37
N VAL A 146 7.70 2.41 -0.80
CA VAL A 146 6.54 2.76 0.02
C VAL A 146 6.51 1.90 1.28
N LEU A 147 5.72 2.33 2.26
CA LEU A 147 5.42 1.51 3.42
C LEU A 147 4.09 0.78 3.21
N THR A 148 4.12 -0.55 3.28
CA THR A 148 2.91 -1.38 3.34
C THR A 148 2.55 -1.70 4.78
N VAL A 149 1.33 -1.36 5.18
CA VAL A 149 0.77 -1.69 6.50
C VAL A 149 -0.20 -2.86 6.37
N ARG A 150 0.13 -3.99 6.98
CA ARG A 150 -0.70 -5.20 6.96
C ARG A 150 -1.68 -5.19 8.11
N THR A 151 -2.98 -5.29 7.82
CA THR A 151 -4.02 -5.20 8.85
C THR A 151 -5.12 -6.24 8.64
N SER A 152 -5.99 -6.44 9.62
CA SER A 152 -7.14 -7.36 9.52
C SER A 152 -8.15 -6.99 8.41
N LEU A 153 -8.12 -5.75 7.91
CA LEU A 153 -8.97 -5.26 6.83
C LEU A 153 -8.24 -5.14 5.48
N GLY A 154 -7.02 -5.68 5.38
CA GLY A 154 -6.23 -5.70 4.16
C GLY A 154 -4.92 -4.93 4.32
N GLU A 155 -4.21 -4.78 3.21
CA GLU A 155 -2.92 -4.09 3.15
C GLU A 155 -3.08 -2.69 2.56
N PHE A 156 -2.58 -1.71 3.29
CA PHE A 156 -2.67 -0.30 2.96
C PHE A 156 -1.29 0.28 2.65
N ILE A 157 -1.26 1.29 1.79
CA ILE A 157 -0.04 1.92 1.30
C ILE A 157 0.07 3.33 1.87
N LEU A 158 1.21 3.59 2.50
CA LEU A 158 1.60 4.91 2.97
C LEU A 158 2.72 5.41 2.06
N ASP A 159 2.46 6.52 1.39
CA ASP A 159 3.29 7.05 0.30
C ASP A 159 3.59 8.54 0.53
N ASN A 160 4.73 9.03 0.02
CA ASN A 160 5.05 10.46 -0.02
C ASN A 160 4.49 11.17 -1.26
N LEU A 161 4.25 10.44 -2.36
CA LEU A 161 3.69 10.98 -3.62
C LEU A 161 2.15 11.01 -3.60
N GLU A 162 1.51 10.07 -2.91
CA GLU A 162 0.07 10.04 -2.66
C GLU A 162 -0.21 10.30 -1.17
N THR A 163 -0.98 11.35 -0.90
CA THR A 163 -1.26 11.78 0.48
C THR A 163 -2.31 10.93 1.17
N LYS A 164 -3.22 10.32 0.40
CA LYS A 164 -4.22 9.39 0.91
C LYS A 164 -3.59 8.04 1.21
N VAL A 165 -4.02 7.43 2.31
CA VAL A 165 -3.73 6.02 2.56
C VAL A 165 -4.73 5.19 1.76
N LEU A 166 -4.23 4.43 0.78
CA LEU A 166 -5.04 3.64 -0.14
C LEU A 166 -4.85 2.14 0.11
N SER A 167 -5.85 1.33 -0.26
CA SER A 167 -5.63 -0.12 -0.44
C SER A 167 -4.56 -0.30 -1.52
N TRP A 168 -3.69 -1.31 -1.38
CA TRP A 168 -2.68 -1.59 -2.40
C TRP A 168 -3.27 -1.87 -3.78
N THR A 169 -4.50 -2.41 -3.84
CA THR A 169 -5.25 -2.66 -5.07
C THR A 169 -5.71 -1.39 -5.78
N ASP A 170 -5.78 -0.28 -5.05
CA ASP A 170 -6.31 1.00 -5.53
C ASP A 170 -5.18 1.97 -5.92
N THR A 171 -3.94 1.47 -5.97
CA THR A 171 -2.77 2.19 -6.45
C THR A 171 -2.38 1.73 -7.85
N ASP A 172 -1.82 2.63 -8.65
CA ASP A 172 -1.41 2.33 -10.05
C ASP A 172 0.03 1.76 -10.14
N TYR A 173 0.61 1.38 -9.01
CA TYR A 173 1.97 0.84 -8.95
C TYR A 173 2.02 -0.63 -9.35
N THR A 174 3.14 -1.04 -9.94
CA THR A 174 3.52 -2.46 -10.05
C THR A 174 4.41 -2.84 -8.89
N TYR A 175 3.95 -3.69 -7.99
CA TYR A 175 4.70 -4.12 -6.81
C TYR A 175 5.66 -5.26 -7.15
N LEU A 176 6.92 -5.12 -6.72
CA LEU A 176 7.99 -6.05 -7.11
C LEU A 176 8.37 -6.98 -5.96
N LYS A 177 8.59 -6.41 -4.78
CA LYS A 177 9.07 -7.13 -3.59
C LYS A 177 8.85 -6.32 -2.33
N ARG A 178 8.85 -6.99 -1.19
CA ARG A 178 8.76 -6.38 0.13
C ARG A 178 9.56 -7.14 1.17
N GLN A 179 9.78 -6.54 2.33
CA GLN A 179 10.26 -7.24 3.51
C GLN A 179 9.31 -8.41 3.88
N SER A 180 9.86 -9.47 4.46
CA SER A 180 9.09 -10.56 5.04
C SER A 180 8.39 -10.10 6.31
N ASP A 181 7.17 -10.58 6.52
CA ASP A 181 6.38 -10.33 7.72
C ASP A 181 6.91 -10.99 9.00
N THR A 182 7.97 -11.78 8.90
CA THR A 182 8.60 -12.42 10.07
C THR A 182 10.02 -11.94 10.33
N ASN A 183 10.64 -11.23 9.38
CA ASN A 183 12.04 -10.84 9.42
C ASN A 183 12.30 -9.63 8.51
N SER A 184 12.60 -8.46 9.10
CA SER A 184 12.81 -7.22 8.34
C SER A 184 14.07 -7.21 7.45
N GLY A 185 15.03 -8.11 7.69
CA GLY A 185 16.21 -8.29 6.83
C GLY A 185 15.99 -9.26 5.66
N VAL A 186 14.83 -9.92 5.58
CA VAL A 186 14.51 -10.86 4.49
C VAL A 186 13.52 -10.20 3.55
N TRP A 187 13.76 -10.35 2.24
CA TRP A 187 12.88 -9.84 1.20
C TRP A 187 12.21 -10.99 0.44
N VAL A 188 10.95 -10.82 0.06
CA VAL A 188 10.15 -11.77 -0.73
C VAL A 188 9.58 -11.11 -1.97
N THR A 189 9.39 -11.88 -3.06
CA THR A 189 8.73 -11.36 -4.27
C THR A 189 7.25 -11.07 -4.00
N ILE A 190 6.70 -10.11 -4.75
CA ILE A 190 5.26 -9.90 -4.85
C ILE A 190 4.84 -10.36 -6.25
N ASN A 191 3.85 -11.25 -6.29
CA ASN A 191 3.21 -11.70 -7.52
C ASN A 191 1.97 -10.82 -7.71
N ASP A 192 2.16 -9.65 -8.31
CA ASP A 192 1.11 -8.63 -8.42
C ASP A 192 -0.07 -9.10 -9.31
N GLY A 193 0.12 -10.06 -10.21
CA GLY A 193 -0.93 -10.59 -11.10
C GLY A 193 -1.47 -9.58 -12.13
N ARG A 194 -1.41 -8.27 -11.83
CA ARG A 194 -1.65 -7.14 -12.73
C ARG A 194 -0.55 -6.99 -13.79
N ALA A 195 0.67 -7.42 -13.47
CA ALA A 195 1.80 -7.41 -14.41
C ALA A 195 1.60 -8.39 -15.58
N ASP A 196 0.91 -9.51 -15.37
CA ASP A 196 0.66 -10.51 -16.42
C ASP A 196 -0.46 -10.07 -17.39
N ALA A 197 -1.36 -9.17 -16.97
CA ALA A 197 -2.50 -8.72 -17.76
C ALA A 197 -2.14 -7.72 -18.87
N VAL A 198 -1.00 -7.04 -18.78
CA VAL A 198 -0.50 -6.12 -19.82
C VAL A 198 0.38 -6.79 -20.87
N ALA A 199 0.79 -8.05 -20.66
CA ALA A 199 1.60 -8.81 -21.61
C ALA A 199 0.80 -9.52 -22.72
N SER A 200 -0.54 -9.45 -22.70
CA SER A 200 -1.41 -10.11 -23.69
C SER A 200 -1.86 -9.24 -24.86
N VAL A 201 -1.31 -8.05 -25.04
CA VAL A 201 -1.50 -7.26 -26.27
C VAL A 201 -0.23 -7.36 -27.11
N ARG A 202 -0.25 -8.29 -28.06
CA ARG A 202 0.70 -8.38 -29.17
C ARG A 202 0.04 -7.87 -30.44
#